data_AF-A0A2H0WLV0-F1
#
_entry.id   AF-A0A2H0WLV0-F1
#
_cell.length_a   1.000
_cell.length_b   1.000
_cell.length_c   1.000
_cell.angle_alpha   90.00
_cell.angle_beta   90.00
_cell.angle_gamma   90.00
#
_symmetry.space_group_name_H-M   'P 1'
#
loop_
_entity.id
_entity.type
_entity.pdbx_description
1 polymer ?
#
loop_
_entity_poly.entity_id
_entity_poly.type
_entity_poly.pdbx_seq_one_letter_code
_entity_poly.pdbx_strand_id
1 'polypeptide(L)'
;MISLSVLPFAASADISVEGVFQKGTELAGSIIIFLEVLAVAVFLWGIVKYISASGNPEKRKQAKDLIIYGLIGMFVLVSFIGIIYILQNTIFEGPPPMQYTPPDAPVIPPK
;
A
#
# COMPACT_ATOMS: atom_id res chain seq x y z
N MET A 1 -30.37 -6.85 -17.78
CA MET A 1 -30.58 -5.99 -16.60
C MET A 1 -29.29 -5.24 -16.30
N ILE A 2 -28.94 -4.27 -17.17
CA ILE A 2 -27.82 -3.35 -16.96
C ILE A 2 -28.43 -2.14 -16.26
N SER A 3 -28.44 -2.15 -14.92
CA SER A 3 -28.86 -1.01 -14.11
C SER A 3 -28.32 -1.17 -12.70
N LEU A 4 -27.04 -0.85 -12.51
CA LEU A 4 -26.58 -0.11 -11.32
C LEU A 4 -25.15 0.46 -11.46
N SER A 5 -24.69 0.71 -12.68
CA SER A 5 -23.36 1.27 -12.96
C SER A 5 -23.32 2.82 -12.85
N VAL A 6 -24.38 3.47 -12.38
CA VAL A 6 -24.59 4.93 -12.51
C VAL A 6 -24.86 5.65 -11.18
N LEU A 7 -24.32 5.19 -10.05
CA LEU A 7 -24.26 6.09 -8.88
C LEU A 7 -22.88 6.13 -8.20
N PRO A 8 -21.81 6.52 -8.90
CA PRO A 8 -20.68 7.17 -8.22
C PRO A 8 -21.10 8.53 -7.59
N PHE A 9 -22.32 9.00 -7.87
CA PHE A 9 -22.91 10.25 -7.35
C PHE A 9 -23.89 10.08 -6.18
N ALA A 10 -24.23 8.85 -5.77
CA ALA A 10 -24.85 8.61 -4.46
C ALA A 10 -23.82 8.42 -3.34
N ALA A 11 -22.53 8.55 -3.68
CA ALA A 11 -21.52 9.08 -2.76
C ALA A 11 -21.78 10.59 -2.53
N SER A 12 -23.02 10.97 -2.21
CA SER A 12 -23.26 12.16 -1.42
C SER A 12 -22.34 12.01 -0.21
N ALA A 13 -21.50 13.01 0.05
CA ALA A 13 -20.68 13.04 1.23
C ALA A 13 -21.58 12.77 2.44
N ASP A 14 -21.56 11.54 2.94
CA ASP A 14 -22.06 11.23 4.26
C ASP A 14 -21.13 12.02 5.19
N ILE A 15 -21.56 13.23 5.56
CA ILE A 15 -20.99 13.98 6.69
C ILE A 15 -21.53 13.31 7.96
N SER A 16 -21.47 11.99 8.01
CA SER A 16 -21.61 11.21 9.21
C SER A 16 -20.24 11.14 9.86
N VAL A 17 -20.22 10.97 11.17
CA VAL A 17 -18.98 10.77 11.93
C VAL A 17 -18.15 9.64 11.30
N GLU A 18 -18.83 8.57 10.87
CA GLU A 18 -18.22 7.44 10.17
C GLU A 18 -17.59 7.84 8.83
N GLY A 19 -18.27 8.63 7.99
CA GLY A 19 -17.73 9.10 6.72
C GLY A 19 -16.47 9.98 6.87
N VAL A 20 -16.38 10.76 7.95
CA VAL A 20 -15.17 11.55 8.28
C VAL A 20 -14.02 10.63 8.70
N PHE A 21 -14.28 9.62 9.53
CA PHE A 21 -13.27 8.64 9.94
C PHE A 21 -12.75 7.82 8.77
N GLN A 22 -13.64 7.31 7.91
CA GLN A 22 -13.26 6.51 6.75
C GLN A 22 -12.41 7.30 5.76
N LYS A 23 -12.81 8.55 5.47
CA LYS A 23 -12.03 9.43 4.59
C LYS A 23 -10.66 9.75 5.17
N GLY A 24 -10.56 9.87 6.50
CA GLY A 24 -9.28 10.04 7.20
C GLY A 24 -8.36 8.83 7.03
N THR A 25 -8.91 7.62 7.20
CA THR A 25 -8.16 6.37 7.03
C THR A 25 -7.72 6.15 5.57
N GLU A 26 -8.57 6.46 4.59
CA GLU A 26 -8.19 6.39 3.16
C GLU A 26 -7.04 7.33 2.83
N LEU A 27 -7.11 8.58 3.31
CA LEU A 27 -6.04 9.55 3.13
C LEU A 27 -4.73 9.09 3.78
N ALA A 28 -4.81 8.58 5.02
CA ALA A 28 -3.65 8.03 5.71
C ALA A 28 -3.02 6.85 4.94
N GLY A 29 -3.84 5.91 4.46
CA GLY A 29 -3.38 4.79 3.63
C GLY A 29 -2.70 5.24 2.34
N SER A 30 -3.28 6.23 1.65
CA SER A 30 -2.68 6.80 0.44
C SER A 30 -1.34 7.49 0.71
N ILE A 31 -1.21 8.21 1.83
CA ILE A 31 0.03 8.87 2.23
C ILE A 31 1.12 7.84 2.54
N ILE A 32 0.78 6.75 3.24
CA ILE A 32 1.74 5.69 3.58
C ILE A 32 2.34 5.07 2.32
N ILE A 33 1.50 4.67 1.35
CA ILE A 33 1.97 4.08 0.08
C ILE A 33 2.83 5.09 -0.69
N PHE A 34 2.45 6.37 -0.68
CA PHE A 34 3.24 7.42 -1.33
C PHE A 34 4.63 7.60 -0.66
N LEU A 35 4.68 7.59 0.67
CA LEU A 35 5.93 7.66 1.43
C LEU A 35 6.83 6.45 1.18
N GLU A 36 6.26 5.26 0.99
CA GLU A 36 7.01 4.05 0.68
C GLU A 36 7.71 4.16 -0.67
N VAL A 37 6.98 4.59 -1.71
CA VAL A 37 7.56 4.85 -3.04
C VAL A 37 8.66 5.92 -2.96
N LEU A 38 8.44 6.98 -2.18
CA LEU A 38 9.43 8.02 -1.98
C LEU A 38 10.69 7.50 -1.25
N ALA A 39 10.52 6.65 -0.24
CA ALA A 39 11.63 6.03 0.49
C ALA A 39 12.49 5.16 -0.44
N VAL A 40 11.86 4.35 -1.29
CA VAL A 40 12.56 3.58 -2.34
C VAL A 40 13.33 4.51 -3.28
N ALA A 41 12.71 5.61 -3.73
CA ALA A 41 13.37 6.57 -4.61
C ALA A 41 14.60 7.22 -3.96
N VAL A 42 14.51 7.63 -2.69
CA VAL A 42 15.62 8.20 -1.93
C VAL A 42 16.73 7.16 -1.70
N PHE A 43 16.37 5.91 -1.41
CA PHE A 43 17.32 4.81 -1.27
C PHE A 43 18.10 4.57 -2.56
N LEU A 44 17.41 4.53 -3.71
CA LEU A 44 18.04 4.40 -5.03
C LEU A 44 18.95 5.60 -5.35
N TRP A 45 18.51 6.82 -5.04
CA TRP A 45 19.35 8.01 -5.19
C TRP A 45 20.62 7.91 -4.32
N GLY A 46 20.50 7.45 -3.07
CA GLY A 46 21.62 7.18 -2.19
C GLY A 46 22.67 6.25 -2.82
N ILE A 47 22.22 5.16 -3.47
CA ILE A 47 23.09 4.22 -4.18
C ILE A 47 23.80 4.90 -5.35
N VAL A 48 23.06 5.61 -6.21
CA VAL A 48 23.64 6.33 -7.36
C VAL A 48 24.72 7.33 -6.89
N LYS A 49 24.44 8.05 -5.80
CA LYS A 49 25.37 9.01 -5.20
C LYS A 49 26.59 8.32 -4.59
N TYR A 50 26.42 7.14 -4.00
CA TYR A 50 27.51 6.35 -3.43
C TYR A 50 28.47 5.83 -4.51
N ILE A 51 27.93 5.38 -5.64
CA ILE A 51 28.73 4.93 -6.80
C ILE A 51 29.46 6.13 -7.44
N SER A 52 28.75 7.25 -7.62
CA SER A 52 29.31 8.47 -8.23
C SER A 52 30.36 9.17 -7.35
N ALA A 53 30.40 8.89 -6.05
CA ALA A 53 31.37 9.45 -5.11
C ALA A 53 32.77 8.78 -5.17
N SER A 54 33.04 7.96 -6.19
CA SER A 54 34.31 7.26 -6.38
C SER A 54 35.50 8.24 -6.30
N GLY A 55 36.43 7.99 -5.38
CA GLY A 55 37.65 8.79 -5.20
C GLY A 55 37.61 9.84 -4.08
N ASN A 56 36.46 10.15 -3.47
CA ASN A 56 36.41 11.05 -2.31
C ASN A 56 35.79 10.35 -1.08
N PRO A 57 36.57 10.04 -0.03
CA PRO A 57 36.11 9.28 1.13
C PRO A 57 34.99 10.00 1.92
N GLU A 58 34.99 11.33 1.89
CA GLU A 58 34.04 12.18 2.61
C GLU A 58 32.66 12.16 1.95
N LYS A 59 32.62 12.29 0.61
CA LYS A 59 31.39 12.12 -0.19
C LYS A 59 30.85 10.70 -0.09
N ARG A 60 31.74 9.72 0.02
CA ARG A 60 31.38 8.31 0.15
C ARG A 60 30.71 8.01 1.49
N LYS A 61 31.18 8.64 2.58
CA LYS A 61 30.57 8.54 3.91
C LYS A 61 29.17 9.16 3.90
N GLN A 62 29.03 10.38 3.39
CA GLN A 62 27.71 11.05 3.29
C GLN A 62 26.70 10.25 2.45
N ALA A 63 27.14 9.66 1.33
CA ALA A 63 26.27 8.81 0.52
C ALA A 63 25.87 7.52 1.24
N LYS A 64 26.76 6.93 2.04
CA LYS A 64 26.45 5.78 2.91
C LYS A 64 25.38 6.13 3.93
N ASP A 65 25.51 7.28 4.59
CA ASP A 65 24.55 7.73 5.58
C ASP A 65 23.16 7.91 4.94
N LEU A 66 23.08 8.49 3.73
CA LEU A 66 21.82 8.59 2.97
C LEU A 66 21.18 7.23 2.66
N ILE A 67 21.99 6.23 2.30
CA ILE A 67 21.49 4.86 2.07
C ILE A 67 20.92 4.27 3.36
N ILE A 68 21.61 4.46 4.49
CA ILE A 68 21.18 3.95 5.79
C ILE A 68 19.85 4.60 6.22
N TYR A 69 19.72 5.92 6.07
CA TYR A 69 18.47 6.61 6.37
C TYR A 69 17.32 6.15 5.47
N GLY A 70 17.57 5.95 4.17
CA GLY A 70 16.59 5.40 3.24
C GLY A 70 16.18 3.96 3.60
N LEU A 71 17.14 3.13 3.99
CA LEU A 71 16.91 1.74 4.39
C LEU A 71 16.09 1.64 5.68
N ILE A 72 16.40 2.46 6.69
CA ILE A 72 15.62 2.49 7.94
C ILE A 72 14.19 2.94 7.66
N GLY A 73 14.00 3.99 6.86
CA GLY A 73 12.66 4.48 6.49
C GLY A 73 11.84 3.41 5.77
N MET A 74 12.45 2.75 4.78
CA MET A 74 11.81 1.66 4.04
C MET A 74 11.49 0.46 4.93
N PHE A 75 12.42 0.06 5.81
CA PHE A 75 12.22 -1.07 6.72
C PHE A 75 11.02 -0.86 7.65
N VAL A 76 10.87 0.36 8.19
CA VAL A 76 9.74 0.69 9.07
C VAL A 76 8.42 0.61 8.30
N LEU A 77 8.31 1.28 7.16
CA LEU A 77 7.07 1.31 6.35
C LEU A 77 6.64 -0.10 5.89
N VAL A 78 7.60 -0.89 5.38
CA VAL A 78 7.36 -2.27 4.94
C VAL A 78 6.94 -3.16 6.12
N SER A 79 7.51 -2.95 7.31
CA SER A 79 7.13 -3.70 8.50
C SER A 79 5.67 -3.43 8.89
N PHE A 80 5.20 -2.18 8.79
CA PHE A 80 3.80 -1.85 9.09
C PHE A 80 2.82 -2.56 8.16
N ILE A 81 3.03 -2.53 6.83
CA ILE A 81 2.16 -3.23 5.88
C ILE A 81 2.21 -4.76 6.06
N GLY A 82 3.40 -5.31 6.38
CA GLY A 82 3.57 -6.73 6.63
C GLY A 82 2.81 -7.19 7.87
N ILE A 83 2.88 -6.42 8.95
CA ILE A 83 2.12 -6.70 10.18
C ILE A 83 0.62 -6.58 9.92
N ILE A 84 0.16 -5.54 9.22
CA ILE A 84 -1.26 -5.37 8.86
C ILE A 84 -1.76 -6.58 8.06
N TYR A 85 -0.98 -7.04 7.08
CA TYR A 85 -1.34 -8.20 6.26
C TYR A 85 -1.43 -9.48 7.10
N ILE A 86 -0.48 -9.70 8.01
CA ILE A 86 -0.51 -10.84 8.93
C ILE A 86 -1.75 -10.78 9.83
N LEU A 87 -2.04 -9.60 10.40
CA LEU A 87 -3.23 -9.40 11.23
C LEU A 87 -4.52 -9.67 10.44
N GLN A 88 -4.66 -9.12 9.23
CA GLN A 88 -5.81 -9.34 8.35
C GLN A 88 -6.01 -10.83 8.06
N ASN A 89 -4.94 -11.55 7.70
CA ASN A 89 -5.04 -12.94 7.30
C ASN A 89 -5.23 -13.90 8.48
N THR A 90 -4.74 -13.54 9.68
CA THR A 90 -4.74 -14.43 10.84
C THR A 90 -5.91 -14.17 11.79
N ILE A 91 -6.29 -12.91 11.98
CA ILE A 91 -7.35 -12.50 12.93
C ILE A 91 -8.67 -12.30 12.22
N PHE A 92 -8.66 -11.76 10.99
CA PHE A 92 -9.87 -11.31 10.31
C PHE A 92 -10.35 -12.25 9.19
N GLU A 93 -9.72 -13.41 9.01
CA GLU A 93 -9.98 -14.36 7.91
C GLU A 93 -10.06 -13.61 6.57
N GLY A 94 -8.91 -13.41 5.92
CA GLY A 94 -8.78 -12.61 4.69
C GLY A 94 -9.88 -12.89 3.66
N PRO A 95 -10.19 -11.91 2.77
CA PRO A 95 -11.39 -11.92 1.94
C PRO A 95 -11.63 -13.30 1.31
N PRO A 96 -12.88 -13.81 1.34
CA PRO A 96 -13.19 -15.17 0.93
C PRO A 96 -12.53 -15.42 -0.42
N PRO A 97 -11.85 -16.58 -0.59
CA PRO A 97 -11.14 -16.88 -1.82
C PRO A 97 -12.08 -16.59 -2.97
N MET A 98 -11.62 -15.78 -3.93
CA MET A 98 -12.41 -15.36 -5.09
C MET A 98 -13.11 -16.61 -5.60
N GLN A 99 -14.42 -16.70 -5.33
CA GLN A 99 -15.19 -17.86 -5.73
C GLN A 99 -15.21 -17.79 -7.24
N TYR A 100 -14.33 -18.57 -7.87
CA TYR A 100 -14.42 -18.86 -9.28
C TYR A 100 -15.66 -19.71 -9.44
N THR A 101 -16.84 -19.08 -9.46
CA THR A 101 -18.01 -19.68 -10.07
C THR A 101 -17.72 -19.64 -11.56
N PRO A 102 -17.54 -20.80 -12.21
CA PRO A 102 -17.41 -20.83 -13.64
C PRO A 102 -18.66 -20.11 -14.21
N PRO A 103 -18.49 -19.12 -15.10
CA PRO A 103 -19.60 -18.33 -15.65
C PRO A 103 -20.72 -19.16 -16.30
N ASP A 104 -20.49 -20.46 -16.54
CA ASP A 104 -21.41 -21.40 -17.18
C ASP A 104 -21.58 -22.72 -16.42
N ALA A 105 -21.28 -22.78 -15.11
CA ALA A 105 -21.56 -23.99 -14.35
C ALA A 105 -23.07 -24.30 -14.42
N PRO A 106 -23.50 -25.49 -14.90
CA PRO A 106 -24.90 -25.86 -14.91
C PRO A 106 -25.47 -25.74 -13.51
N VAL A 107 -26.50 -24.92 -13.32
CA VAL A 107 -27.19 -24.79 -12.04
C VAL A 107 -27.90 -26.11 -11.76
N ILE A 108 -27.29 -26.98 -10.95
CA ILE A 108 -27.92 -28.23 -10.53
C ILE A 108 -29.08 -27.85 -9.59
N PRO A 109 -30.34 -28.22 -9.91
CA PRO A 109 -31.45 -27.94 -9.03
C PRO A 109 -31.24 -28.66 -7.68
N PRO A 110 -31.57 -28.01 -6.55
CA PRO A 110 -31.51 -28.66 -5.24
C PRO A 110 -32.45 -29.87 -5.23
N LYS A 111 -31.97 -31.00 -4.67
CA LYS A 111 -32.73 -32.23 -4.46
C LYS A 111 -33.79 -32.04 -3.37
#